data_AF-A0A178WX52-F1
#
_entry.id   AF-A0A178WX52-F1
#
_cell.length_a   1.000
_cell.length_b   1.000
_cell.length_c   1.000
_cell.angle_alpha   90.00
_cell.angle_beta   90.00
_cell.angle_gamma   90.00
#
_symmetry.space_group_name_H-M   'P 1'
#
loop_
_entity.id
_entity.type
_entity.pdbx_description
1 polymer ?
#
loop_
_entity_poly.entity_id
_entity_poly.type
_entity_poly.pdbx_seq_one_letter_code
_entity_poly.pdbx_strand_id
1 'polypeptide(L)'
;MSTANERLEELRDVVAEVLEVETEELTDEGDFQADYEADSLRAIEMLARIEKKYRIEIPQKELAEMRNLKTVYEVTARHAGWQPVTA
;
A
#
# COMPACT_ATOMS: atom_id res chain seq x y z
N MET A 1 -9.02 11.61 16.18
CA MET A 1 -7.98 10.75 15.61
C MET A 1 -8.54 10.24 14.30
N SER A 2 -7.98 10.73 13.19
CA SER A 2 -8.51 10.47 11.85
C SER A 2 -8.06 9.08 11.43
N THR A 3 -8.97 8.10 11.43
CA THR A 3 -8.69 6.69 11.13
C THR A 3 -7.97 6.48 9.78
N ALA A 4 -8.06 7.46 8.88
CA ALA A 4 -7.41 7.44 7.57
C ALA A 4 -5.87 7.55 7.66
N ASN A 5 -5.34 8.41 8.54
CA ASN A 5 -3.89 8.60 8.68
C ASN A 5 -3.23 7.40 9.35
N GLU A 6 -3.88 6.85 10.38
CA GLU A 6 -3.44 5.62 11.07
C GLU A 6 -3.33 4.45 10.08
N ARG A 7 -4.32 4.27 9.19
CA ARG A 7 -4.30 3.23 8.16
C ARG A 7 -3.22 3.47 7.10
N LEU A 8 -2.94 4.72 6.77
CA LEU A 8 -1.88 5.06 5.82
C LEU A 8 -0.50 4.73 6.41
N GLU A 9 -0.26 5.06 7.68
CA GLU A 9 0.95 4.69 8.41
C GLU A 9 1.08 3.16 8.54
N GLU A 10 -0.01 2.46 8.87
CA GLU A 10 0.01 0.99 8.91
C GLU A 10 0.30 0.33 7.56
N LEU A 11 -0.14 0.94 6.46
CA LEU A 11 0.20 0.49 5.11
C LEU A 11 1.65 0.81 4.79
N ARG A 12 2.14 2.00 5.17
CA ARG A 12 3.54 2.41 5.00
C ARG A 12 4.48 1.40 5.63
N ASP A 13 4.19 0.95 6.85
CA ASP A 13 4.99 -0.07 7.53
C ASP A 13 5.02 -1.38 6.73
N VAL A 14 3.87 -1.84 6.23
CA VAL A 14 3.78 -3.07 5.42
C VAL A 14 4.57 -2.93 4.12
N VAL A 15 4.47 -1.79 3.44
CA VAL A 15 5.19 -1.54 2.19
C VAL A 15 6.69 -1.45 2.45
N ALA A 16 7.13 -0.70 3.46
CA ALA A 16 8.53 -0.55 3.82
C ALA A 16 9.18 -1.89 4.18
N GLU A 17 8.49 -2.74 4.95
CA GLU A 17 8.96 -4.09 5.26
C GLU A 17 9.11 -4.96 4.01
N VAL A 18 8.19 -4.87 3.06
CA VAL A 18 8.24 -5.66 1.82
C VAL A 18 9.35 -5.17 0.89
N LEU A 19 9.53 -3.85 0.79
CA LEU A 19 10.57 -3.22 -0.02
C LEU A 19 11.94 -3.24 0.64
N GLU A 20 12.02 -3.63 1.92
CA GLU A 20 13.27 -3.65 2.71
C GLU A 20 13.93 -2.27 2.80
N VAL A 21 13.11 -1.22 2.91
CA VAL A 21 13.53 0.18 3.05
C VAL A 21 13.06 0.76 4.38
N GLU A 22 13.61 1.90 4.79
CA GLU A 22 13.12 2.60 5.96
C GLU A 22 11.79 3.32 5.66
N THR A 23 10.88 3.38 6.63
CA THR A 23 9.59 4.07 6.48
C THR A 23 9.73 5.56 6.22
N GLU A 24 10.87 6.15 6.64
CA GLU A 24 11.22 7.56 6.41
C GLU A 24 11.70 7.81 4.97
N GLU A 25 12.25 6.80 4.31
CA GLU A 25 12.68 6.87 2.90
C GLU A 25 11.50 6.65 1.94
N LEU A 26 10.43 6.01 2.40
CA LEU A 26 9.22 5.79 1.62
C LEU A 26 8.36 7.06 1.53
N THR A 27 8.21 7.58 0.32
CA THR A 27 7.35 8.71 0.02
C THR A 27 5.96 8.25 -0.41
N ASP A 28 4.95 9.09 -0.21
CA ASP A 28 3.56 8.73 -0.54
C ASP A 28 3.32 8.57 -2.04
N GLU A 29 4.08 9.30 -2.86
CA GLU A 29 3.91 9.39 -4.31
C GLU A 29 5.02 8.68 -5.10
N GLY A 30 6.13 8.28 -4.46
CA GLY A 30 7.25 7.63 -5.11
C GLY A 30 6.88 6.28 -5.72
N ASP A 31 7.32 6.04 -6.95
CA ASP A 31 6.98 4.85 -7.71
C ASP A 31 7.80 3.67 -7.20
N PHE A 32 7.13 2.62 -6.72
CA PHE A 32 7.76 1.44 -6.16
C PHE A 32 8.76 0.80 -7.11
N GLN A 33 8.47 0.75 -8.40
CA GLN A 33 9.36 0.13 -9.36
C GLN A 33 10.53 1.05 -9.74
N ALA A 34 10.24 2.33 -10.02
CA ALA A 34 11.24 3.26 -10.52
C ALA A 34 12.17 3.82 -9.43
N ASP A 35 11.63 4.07 -8.23
CA ASP A 35 12.36 4.72 -7.13
C ASP A 35 12.85 3.72 -6.08
N TYR A 36 12.12 2.62 -5.87
CA TYR A 36 12.41 1.62 -4.83
C TYR A 36 12.74 0.23 -5.38
N GLU A 37 12.94 0.11 -6.70
CA GLU A 37 13.33 -1.13 -7.40
C GLU A 37 12.43 -2.33 -7.10
N ALA A 38 11.16 -2.09 -6.78
CA ALA A 38 10.18 -3.13 -6.49
C ALA A 38 9.90 -3.96 -7.75
N ASP A 39 10.01 -5.28 -7.60
CA ASP A 39 9.63 -6.23 -8.64
C ASP A 39 8.17 -6.68 -8.50
N SER A 40 7.71 -7.45 -9.48
CA SER A 40 6.36 -8.01 -9.47
C SER A 40 6.10 -8.96 -8.29
N LEU A 41 7.14 -9.62 -7.74
CA LEU A 41 6.99 -10.54 -6.61
C LEU A 41 6.76 -9.75 -5.31
N ARG A 42 7.50 -8.65 -5.10
CA ARG A 42 7.30 -7.74 -3.97
C ARG A 42 5.89 -7.15 -3.99
N ALA A 43 5.40 -6.74 -5.16
CA ALA A 43 4.03 -6.25 -5.29
C ALA A 43 2.97 -7.33 -4.94
N ILE A 44 3.18 -8.59 -5.36
CA ILE A 44 2.29 -9.70 -5.02
C ILE A 44 2.33 -10.01 -3.52
N GLU A 45 3.51 -9.98 -2.90
CA GLU A 45 3.65 -10.18 -1.46
C GLU A 45 2.96 -9.08 -0.66
N MET A 46 3.16 -7.81 -1.05
CA MET A 46 2.49 -6.66 -0.45
C MET A 46 0.97 -6.84 -0.49
N LEU A 47 0.41 -7.19 -1.65
CA LEU A 47 -1.01 -7.48 -1.80
C LEU A 47 -1.48 -8.56 -0.82
N ALA A 48 -0.79 -9.70 -0.78
CA ALA A 48 -1.14 -10.82 0.10
C ALA A 48 -1.07 -10.44 1.59
N ARG A 49 -0.09 -9.62 2.00
CA ARG A 49 0.03 -9.12 3.38
C ARG A 49 -1.13 -8.18 3.74
N ILE A 50 -1.50 -7.27 2.83
CA ILE A 50 -2.63 -6.34 3.00
C ILE A 50 -3.95 -7.11 3.13
N GLU A 51 -4.22 -8.03 2.20
CA GLU A 51 -5.43 -8.88 2.22
C GLU A 51 -5.55 -9.65 3.54
N LYS A 52 -4.45 -10.26 3.99
CA LYS A 52 -4.41 -11.01 5.25
C LYS A 52 -4.60 -10.11 6.48
N LYS A 53 -3.95 -8.93 6.51
CA LYS A 53 -4.01 -7.98 7.63
C LYS A 53 -5.42 -7.44 7.83
N TYR A 54 -6.07 -7.04 6.75
CA TYR A 54 -7.38 -6.41 6.79
C TYR A 54 -8.56 -7.35 6.52
N ARG A 55 -8.28 -8.63 6.22
CA ARG A 55 -9.27 -9.66 5.87
C ARG A 55 -10.17 -9.22 4.71
N ILE A 56 -9.53 -8.72 3.66
CA ILE A 56 -10.16 -8.27 2.42
C ILE A 56 -9.64 -9.08 1.24
N GLU A 57 -10.35 -9.03 0.12
CA GLU A 57 -9.91 -9.60 -1.15
C GLU A 57 -9.77 -8.47 -2.18
N ILE A 58 -8.58 -8.34 -2.75
CA ILE A 58 -8.23 -7.35 -3.76
C ILE A 58 -7.85 -8.11 -5.04
N PRO A 59 -8.59 -7.91 -6.15
CA PRO A 59 -8.27 -8.57 -7.41
C PRO A 59 -6.86 -8.22 -7.91
N GLN A 60 -6.09 -9.21 -8.37
CA GLN A 60 -4.73 -9.00 -8.87
C GLN A 60 -4.63 -7.96 -10.01
N LYS A 61 -5.70 -7.71 -10.77
CA LYS A 61 -5.73 -6.66 -11.80
C LYS A 61 -5.48 -5.25 -11.22
N GLU A 62 -5.83 -5.03 -9.95
CA GLU A 62 -5.66 -3.76 -9.23
C GLU A 62 -4.20 -3.53 -8.83
N LEU A 63 -3.37 -4.59 -8.80
CA LEU A 63 -1.95 -4.49 -8.48
C LEU A 63 -1.19 -3.58 -9.46
N ALA A 64 -1.68 -3.46 -10.71
CA ALA A 64 -1.14 -2.51 -11.68
C ALA A 64 -1.40 -1.03 -11.30
N GLU A 65 -2.41 -0.76 -10.48
CA GLU A 65 -2.69 0.58 -9.93
C GLU A 65 -1.81 0.88 -8.71
N MET A 66 -1.38 -0.15 -7.95
CA MET A 66 -0.63 -0.06 -6.70
C MET A 66 0.86 0.28 -6.93
N ARG A 67 1.11 1.44 -7.52
CA ARG A 67 2.46 1.91 -7.91
C ARG A 67 3.17 2.72 -6.84
N ASN A 68 2.43 3.24 -5.88
CA ASN A 68 2.95 4.03 -4.76
C ASN A 68 2.04 3.89 -3.53
N LEU A 69 2.47 4.40 -2.38
CA LEU A 69 1.75 4.20 -1.13
C LEU A 69 0.34 4.80 -1.16
N LYS A 70 0.17 5.95 -1.83
CA LYS A 70 -1.14 6.58 -2.01
C LYS A 70 -2.11 5.69 -2.79
N THR A 71 -1.68 5.15 -3.93
CA THR A 71 -2.52 4.27 -4.75
C THR A 71 -2.80 2.93 -4.05
N VAL A 72 -1.84 2.40 -3.29
CA VAL A 72 -2.06 1.25 -2.39
C VAL A 72 -3.18 1.54 -1.40
N TYR A 73 -3.16 2.71 -0.76
CA TYR A 73 -4.22 3.12 0.15
C TYR A 73 -5.56 3.22 -0.56
N GLU A 74 -5.62 3.86 -1.73
CA GLU A 74 -6.86 4.04 -2.49
C GLU A 74 -7.50 2.71 -2.91
N VAL A 75 -6.70 1.77 -3.41
CA VAL A 75 -7.14 0.41 -3.77
C VAL A 75 -7.61 -0.32 -2.52
N THR A 76 -6.81 -0.32 -1.45
CA THR A 76 -7.17 -0.98 -0.19
C THR A 76 -8.47 -0.41 0.39
N ALA A 77 -8.62 0.91 0.37
CA ALA A 77 -9.78 1.61 0.88
C ALA A 77 -11.07 1.24 0.14
N ARG A 78 -10.99 1.10 -1.19
CA ARG A 78 -12.11 0.69 -2.06
C ARG A 78 -12.66 -0.69 -1.68
N HIS A 79 -11.78 -1.61 -1.30
CA HIS A 79 -12.14 -2.98 -0.93
C HIS A 79 -12.45 -3.15 0.56
N ALA A 80 -11.85 -2.33 1.42
CA ALA A 80 -12.03 -2.38 2.87
C ALA A 80 -13.15 -1.47 3.40
N GLY A 81 -13.83 -0.73 2.52
CA GLY A 81 -14.90 0.20 2.89
C GLY A 81 -14.39 1.41 3.69
N TRP A 82 -13.16 1.85 3.42
CA TRP A 82 -12.55 2.99 4.10
C TRP A 82 -12.98 4.30 3.44
N GLN A 83 -13.01 5.38 4.23
CA GLN A 83 -13.18 6.71 3.66
C GLN A 83 -11.87 7.14 2.98
N PRO A 84 -11.95 7.88 1.85
CA PRO A 84 -10.76 8.46 1.25
C PRO A 84 -10.05 9.39 2.25
N VAL A 85 -8.72 9.46 2.17
CA VAL A 85 -7.95 10.48 2.89
C VAL A 85 -8.36 11.84 2.32
N THR A 86 -9.31 12.50 2.98
CA THR A 86 -9.58 13.92 2.75
C THR A 86 -8.48 14.69 3.46
N ALA A 87 -7.60 15.30 2.67
CA ALA A 87 -6.62 16.28 3.13
C ALA A 87 -7.31 17.45 3.86
#